data_AF-A0A0E3P0X4-F1
#
_entry.id   AF-A0A0E3P0X4-F1
#
_cell.length_a   1.000
_cell.length_b   1.000
_cell.length_c   1.000
_cell.angle_alpha   90.00
_cell.angle_beta   90.00
_cell.angle_gamma   90.00
#
_symmetry.space_group_name_H-M   'P 1'
#
loop_
_entity.id
_entity.type
_entity.pdbx_description
1 polymer ?
#
loop_
_entity_poly.entity_id
_entity_poly.type
_entity_poly.pdbx_seq_one_letter_code
_entity_poly.pdbx_strand_id
1 'polypeptide(L)'
;MQYALTGLPGIGRRTAKLIAKGAEVDPDAVLGYLPDEDVEKLDSAIGNFETNVPAWMLNRRNDPTSGEDKHLLGTDIVMTFREDINNLKKVRAYRGLRHERGLKVRGQRTKSTGRRGSTVGVSRKK
;
A
#
# COMPACT_ATOMS: atom_id res chain seq x y z
N MET A 1 -2.07 8.54 18.89
CA MET A 1 -2.54 7.23 18.36
C MET A 1 -2.49 7.22 16.84
N GLN A 2 -2.81 8.33 16.18
CA GLN A 2 -2.75 8.50 14.73
C GLN A 2 -1.45 7.98 14.07
N TYR A 3 -0.27 8.27 14.64
CA TYR A 3 1.00 7.79 14.11
C TYR A 3 1.24 6.30 14.35
N ALA A 4 0.76 5.76 15.48
CA ALA A 4 0.92 4.35 15.82
C ALA A 4 0.15 3.47 14.82
N LEU A 5 -1.06 3.87 14.43
CA LEU A 5 -1.86 3.16 13.43
C LEU A 5 -1.20 3.12 12.04
N THR A 6 -0.34 4.09 11.70
CA THR A 6 0.41 4.04 10.44
C THR A 6 1.50 2.97 10.37
N GLY A 7 1.76 2.28 11.49
CA GLY A 7 2.60 1.08 11.50
C GLY A 7 1.98 -0.08 10.72
N LEU A 8 0.66 -0.08 10.55
CA LEU A 8 -0.04 -1.11 9.77
C LEU A 8 0.08 -0.82 8.27
N PRO A 9 0.56 -1.78 7.45
CA PRO A 9 0.59 -1.63 6.01
C PRO A 9 -0.82 -1.39 5.47
N GLY A 10 -1.01 -0.32 4.69
CA GLY A 10 -2.31 0.07 4.13
C GLY A 10 -2.94 1.28 4.82
N ILE A 11 -2.54 1.57 6.07
CA ILE A 11 -3.06 2.70 6.84
C ILE A 11 -2.07 3.88 6.77
N GLY A 12 -2.47 4.96 6.09
CA GLY A 12 -1.74 6.21 6.05
C GLY A 12 -2.19 7.21 7.13
N ARG A 13 -1.49 8.34 7.26
CA ARG A 13 -1.83 9.37 8.26
C ARG A 13 -3.27 9.89 8.15
N ARG A 14 -3.78 9.99 6.92
CA ARG A 14 -5.14 10.48 6.63
C ARG A 14 -6.19 9.46 7.03
N THR A 15 -5.99 8.20 6.64
CA THR A 15 -6.92 7.11 6.96
C THR A 15 -6.91 6.84 8.46
N ALA A 16 -5.75 6.83 9.11
CA ALA A 16 -5.63 6.72 10.57
C ALA A 16 -6.43 7.79 11.32
N LYS A 17 -6.38 9.06 10.86
CA LYS A 17 -7.15 10.14 11.46
C LYS A 17 -8.66 9.95 11.28
N LEU A 18 -9.07 9.42 10.13
CA LEU A 18 -10.47 9.18 9.82
C LEU A 18 -11.02 8.01 10.65
N ILE A 19 -10.24 6.93 10.79
CA ILE A 19 -10.56 5.75 11.60
C ILE A 19 -10.70 6.15 13.07
N ALA A 20 -9.74 6.91 13.61
CA ALA A 20 -9.82 7.40 14.99
C ALA A 20 -11.07 8.25 15.23
N LYS A 21 -11.38 9.17 14.29
CA LYS A 21 -12.61 9.99 14.36
C LYS A 21 -13.89 9.16 14.20
N GLY A 22 -13.89 8.16 13.33
CA GLY A 22 -15.04 7.28 13.11
C GLY A 22 -15.31 6.34 14.28
N ALA A 23 -14.28 6.00 15.06
CA ALA A 23 -14.39 5.24 16.29
C ALA A 23 -14.64 6.12 17.53
N GLU A 24 -14.77 7.45 17.36
CA GLU A 24 -14.91 8.44 18.43
C GLU A 24 -13.77 8.43 19.47
N VAL A 25 -12.58 7.97 19.08
CA VAL A 25 -11.40 7.92 19.94
C VAL A 25 -10.49 9.11 19.65
N ASP A 26 -9.90 9.70 20.70
CA ASP A 26 -8.96 10.81 20.55
C ASP A 26 -7.74 10.41 19.70
N PRO A 27 -7.50 11.05 18.53
CA PRO A 27 -6.36 10.73 17.67
C PRO A 27 -5.00 10.97 18.32
N ASP A 28 -4.92 11.89 19.29
CA ASP A 28 -3.67 12.32 19.93
C ASP A 28 -3.31 11.45 21.14
N ALA A 29 -4.28 10.78 21.76
CA ALA A 29 -4.07 9.82 22.85
C ALA A 29 -2.99 8.76 22.53
N VAL A 30 -2.23 8.33 23.52
CA VAL A 30 -1.14 7.36 23.32
C VAL A 30 -1.72 5.94 23.25
N LEU A 31 -1.38 5.19 22.18
CA LEU A 31 -1.98 3.87 21.90
C LEU A 31 -1.91 2.90 23.09
N GLY A 32 -0.78 2.87 23.80
CA GLY A 32 -0.55 1.95 24.90
C GLY A 32 -1.32 2.23 26.19
N TYR A 33 -2.02 3.37 26.30
CA TYR A 33 -2.85 3.70 27.46
C TYR A 33 -4.36 3.64 27.15
N LEU A 34 -4.74 3.15 25.97
CA LEU A 34 -6.15 2.99 25.64
C LEU A 34 -6.77 1.78 26.35
N PRO A 35 -8.03 1.89 26.79
CA PRO A 35 -8.77 0.74 27.28
C PRO A 35 -9.03 -0.25 26.14
N ASP A 36 -9.11 -1.53 26.48
CA ASP A 36 -9.34 -2.59 25.48
C ASP A 36 -10.65 -2.37 24.69
N GLU A 37 -11.66 -1.76 25.30
CA GLU A 37 -12.91 -1.37 24.65
C GLU A 37 -12.70 -0.44 23.44
N ASP A 38 -11.78 0.52 23.55
CA ASP A 38 -11.49 1.45 22.45
C ASP A 38 -10.62 0.78 21.38
N VAL A 39 -9.83 -0.22 21.76
CA VAL A 39 -9.09 -1.04 20.80
C VAL A 39 -10.03 -1.89 19.94
N GLU A 40 -11.06 -2.50 20.54
CA GLU A 40 -12.08 -3.25 19.80
C GLU A 40 -12.91 -2.36 18.85
N LYS A 41 -13.23 -1.13 19.27
CA LYS A 41 -13.87 -0.14 18.40
C LYS A 41 -13.00 0.21 17.20
N LEU A 42 -11.69 0.38 17.41
CA LEU A 42 -10.75 0.66 16.33
C LEU A 42 -10.64 -0.51 15.35
N ASP A 43 -10.61 -1.76 15.84
CA ASP A 43 -10.56 -2.95 14.99
C ASP A 43 -11.83 -3.08 14.14
N SER A 44 -12.99 -2.88 14.77
CA SER A 44 -14.29 -2.84 14.10
C SER A 44 -14.36 -1.71 13.04
N ALA A 45 -13.78 -0.54 13.34
CA ALA A 45 -13.72 0.58 12.41
C ALA A 45 -12.77 0.32 11.22
N ILE A 46 -11.69 -0.44 11.43
CA ILE A 46 -10.78 -0.88 10.36
C ILE A 46 -11.48 -1.89 9.45
N GLY A 47 -12.19 -2.88 10.03
CA GLY A 47 -12.95 -3.86 9.26
C GLY A 47 -14.06 -3.24 8.42
N ASN A 48 -14.75 -2.23 8.95
CA ASN A 48 -15.83 -1.51 8.27
C ASN A 48 -15.36 -0.28 7.46
N PHE A 49 -14.05 -0.15 7.20
CA PHE A 49 -13.51 1.02 6.52
C PHE A 49 -14.04 1.17 5.09
N GLU A 50 -14.44 0.09 4.44
CA GLU A 50 -14.95 0.09 3.06
C GLU A 50 -16.29 0.82 2.94
N THR A 51 -17.20 0.62 3.91
CA THR A 51 -18.56 1.19 3.88
C THR A 51 -18.59 2.64 4.35
N ASN A 52 -17.74 2.98 5.32
CA ASN A 52 -17.75 4.29 5.96
C ASN A 52 -17.11 5.39 5.10
N VAL A 53 -16.35 5.02 4.08
CA VAL A 53 -15.48 5.96 3.35
C VAL A 53 -15.83 5.99 1.88
N PRO A 54 -15.85 7.17 1.24
CA PRO A 54 -16.06 7.25 -0.20
C PRO A 54 -15.04 6.42 -0.99
N ALA A 55 -15.51 5.82 -2.08
CA ALA A 55 -14.72 4.98 -2.98
C ALA A 55 -13.36 5.59 -3.37
N TRP A 56 -13.28 6.91 -3.57
CA TRP A 56 -12.04 7.59 -3.97
C TRP A 56 -10.91 7.53 -2.94
N MET A 57 -11.20 7.22 -1.68
CA MET A 57 -10.20 7.10 -0.62
C MET A 57 -9.65 5.67 -0.47
N LEU A 58 -10.32 4.68 -1.06
CA LEU A 58 -9.89 3.28 -1.01
C LEU A 58 -8.61 3.08 -1.83
N ASN A 59 -7.75 2.15 -1.37
CA ASN A 59 -6.41 1.97 -1.93
C ASN A 59 -6.41 1.10 -3.20
N ARG A 60 -7.44 0.27 -3.39
CA ARG A 60 -7.62 -0.59 -4.56
C ARG A 60 -9.02 -0.40 -5.12
N ARG A 61 -9.16 0.56 -6.01
CA ARG A 61 -10.41 0.85 -6.72
C ARG A 61 -10.50 0.05 -8.01
N ASN A 62 -11.68 -0.47 -8.34
CA ASN A 62 -11.97 -1.29 -9.51
C ASN A 62 -10.94 -2.42 -9.68
N ASP A 63 -10.96 -3.38 -8.75
CA ASP A 63 -10.07 -4.53 -8.82
C ASP A 63 -10.25 -5.31 -10.14
N PRO A 64 -9.19 -5.67 -10.88
CA PRO A 64 -9.32 -6.36 -12.16
C PRO A 64 -10.01 -7.73 -12.11
N THR A 65 -10.09 -8.38 -10.95
CA THR A 65 -10.73 -9.70 -10.81
C THR A 65 -12.14 -9.60 -10.26
N SER A 66 -12.37 -8.83 -9.19
CA SER A 66 -13.69 -8.70 -8.56
C SER A 66 -14.51 -7.52 -9.06
N GLY A 67 -13.91 -6.50 -9.67
CA GLY A 67 -14.58 -5.25 -10.09
C GLY A 67 -14.98 -4.31 -8.94
N GLU A 68 -15.00 -4.82 -7.71
CA GLU A 68 -15.30 -4.06 -6.49
C GLU A 68 -14.13 -3.17 -6.03
N ASP A 69 -14.47 -2.12 -5.26
CA ASP A 69 -13.50 -1.27 -4.57
C ASP A 69 -13.16 -1.86 -3.20
N LYS A 70 -11.87 -2.02 -2.91
CA LYS A 70 -11.38 -2.68 -1.68
C LYS A 70 -10.36 -1.82 -0.94
N HIS A 71 -10.27 -2.02 0.37
CA HIS A 71 -9.17 -1.51 1.18
C HIS A 71 -8.25 -2.63 1.64
N LEU A 72 -7.15 -2.84 0.92
CA LEU A 72 -6.17 -3.87 1.27
C LEU A 72 -5.36 -3.48 2.51
N LEU A 73 -5.13 -4.45 3.39
CA LEU A 73 -4.37 -4.28 4.63
C LEU A 73 -3.26 -5.33 4.72
N GLY A 74 -2.21 -5.03 5.50
CA GLY A 74 -1.22 -6.01 5.93
C GLY A 74 -0.56 -6.81 4.79
N THR A 75 -0.71 -8.13 4.84
CA THR A 75 -0.11 -9.10 3.91
C THR A 75 -0.70 -9.01 2.51
N ASP A 76 -1.98 -8.66 2.40
CA ASP A 76 -2.72 -8.71 1.15
C ASP A 76 -2.19 -7.69 0.15
N ILE A 77 -1.71 -6.54 0.64
CA ILE A 77 -1.02 -5.53 -0.17
C ILE A 77 0.21 -6.13 -0.86
N VAL A 78 0.99 -6.95 -0.15
CA VAL A 78 2.22 -7.52 -0.69
C VAL A 78 1.91 -8.63 -1.69
N MET A 79 0.89 -9.46 -1.40
CA MET A 79 0.45 -10.52 -2.30
C MET A 79 -0.11 -9.96 -3.60
N THR A 80 -1.10 -9.06 -3.52
CA THR A 80 -1.70 -8.41 -4.69
C THR A 80 -0.67 -7.65 -5.53
N PHE A 81 0.25 -6.92 -4.90
CA PHE A 81 1.30 -6.21 -5.64
C PHE A 81 2.22 -7.16 -6.42
N ARG A 82 2.56 -8.31 -5.85
CA ARG A 82 3.37 -9.33 -6.54
C ARG A 82 2.60 -9.92 -7.72
N GLU A 83 1.32 -10.21 -7.55
CA GLU A 83 0.45 -10.72 -8.60
C GLU A 83 0.30 -9.72 -9.76
N ASP A 84 0.05 -8.45 -9.46
CA ASP A 84 -0.05 -7.37 -10.46
C ASP A 84 1.25 -7.26 -11.28
N ILE A 85 2.42 -7.32 -10.64
CA ILE A 85 3.72 -7.31 -11.33
C ILE A 85 3.91 -8.59 -12.17
N ASN A 86 3.53 -9.75 -11.64
CA ASN A 86 3.66 -11.01 -12.35
C ASN A 86 2.77 -11.05 -13.60
N ASN A 87 1.56 -10.51 -13.52
CA ASN A 87 0.67 -10.36 -14.67
C ASN A 87 1.29 -9.48 -15.75
N LEU A 88 1.88 -8.33 -15.38
CA LEU A 88 2.62 -7.47 -16.31
C LEU A 88 3.81 -8.18 -16.98
N LYS A 89 4.52 -9.04 -16.24
CA LYS A 89 5.63 -9.85 -16.77
C LYS A 89 5.14 -10.93 -17.73
N LYS A 90 4.06 -11.64 -17.39
CA LYS A 90 3.45 -12.69 -18.22
C LYS A 90 3.02 -12.17 -19.58
N VAL A 91 2.36 -11.00 -19.61
CA VAL A 91 1.91 -10.35 -20.86
C VAL A 91 3.07 -9.66 -21.62
N ARG A 92 4.29 -9.68 -21.08
CA ARG A 92 5.47 -8.99 -21.65
C ARG A 92 5.25 -7.49 -21.89
N ALA A 93 4.42 -6.85 -21.06
CA ALA A 93 4.21 -5.41 -21.12
C ALA A 93 5.53 -4.67 -20.83
N TYR A 94 5.72 -3.48 -21.41
CA TYR A 94 6.95 -2.68 -21.22
C TYR A 94 7.28 -2.46 -19.74
N ARG A 95 6.26 -2.15 -18.92
CA ARG A 95 6.43 -2.03 -17.46
C ARG A 95 6.92 -3.32 -16.81
N GLY A 96 6.35 -4.47 -17.21
CA GLY A 96 6.75 -5.80 -16.72
C GLY A 96 8.20 -6.13 -17.04
N LEU A 97 8.64 -5.87 -18.28
CA LEU A 97 10.04 -6.04 -18.71
C LEU A 97 11.00 -5.16 -17.91
N ARG A 98 10.60 -3.92 -17.57
CA ARG A 98 11.42 -3.06 -16.70
C ARG A 98 11.50 -3.58 -15.27
N HIS A 99 10.41 -4.09 -14.73
CA HIS A 99 10.40 -4.75 -13.42
C HIS A 99 11.28 -6.00 -13.40
N GLU A 100 11.26 -6.82 -14.47
CA GLU A 100 12.13 -8.00 -14.62
C GLU A 100 13.61 -7.61 -14.65
N ARG A 101 13.96 -6.51 -15.33
CA ARG A 101 15.34 -5.98 -15.41
C ARG A 101 15.76 -5.13 -14.20
N GLY A 102 14.89 -4.94 -13.21
CA GLY A 102 15.16 -4.10 -12.03
C GLY A 102 15.32 -2.59 -12.33
N LEU A 103 14.80 -2.12 -13.46
CA LEU A 103 14.87 -0.70 -13.86
C LEU A 103 13.71 0.09 -13.24
N LYS A 104 13.93 1.39 -13.00
CA LYS A 104 12.83 2.32 -12.67
C LYS A 104 11.80 2.31 -13.79
N VAL A 105 10.51 2.28 -13.45
CA VAL A 105 9.45 1.86 -14.38
C VAL A 105 8.81 3.03 -15.12
N ARG A 106 8.86 4.24 -14.54
CA ARG A 106 8.29 5.44 -15.18
C ARG A 106 9.31 6.06 -16.16
N GLY A 107 8.98 7.20 -16.75
CA GLY A 107 9.80 7.92 -17.74
C GLY A 107 11.15 8.45 -17.23
N GLN A 108 11.72 7.89 -16.17
CA GLN A 108 13.04 8.25 -15.69
C GLN A 108 14.13 7.85 -16.69
N ARG A 109 15.12 8.73 -16.85
CA ARG A 109 16.31 8.52 -17.69
C ARG A 109 17.15 7.37 -17.12
N THR A 110 17.40 6.34 -17.93
CA THR A 110 18.17 5.15 -17.53
C THR A 110 19.67 5.39 -17.43
N LYS A 111 20.19 6.47 -18.06
CA LYS A 111 21.60 6.84 -17.96
C LYS A 111 21.97 7.38 -16.56
N SER A 112 21.13 8.22 -15.98
CA SER A 112 21.41 8.94 -14.72
C SER A 112 20.70 8.34 -13.51
N THR A 113 19.50 7.79 -13.67
CA THR A 113 18.62 7.43 -12.55
C THR A 113 18.66 5.93 -12.26
N GLY A 114 18.56 5.56 -10.97
CA GLY A 114 18.48 4.15 -10.55
C GLY A 114 19.82 3.44 -10.44
N ARG A 115 20.92 4.20 -10.36
CA ARG A 115 22.27 3.67 -10.10
C ARG A 115 22.35 3.11 -8.68
N ARG A 116 22.92 1.92 -8.54
CA ARG A 116 23.26 1.27 -7.27
C ARG A 116 24.71 0.81 -7.37
N GLY A 117 25.58 1.29 -6.47
CA GLY A 117 27.03 1.06 -6.51
C GLY A 117 27.81 2.16 -7.26
N SER A 118 29.13 2.15 -7.09
CA SER A 118 30.09 3.10 -7.67
C SER A 118 30.47 2.76 -9.12
N THR A 119 30.43 1.48 -9.51
CA THR A 119 30.92 1.01 -10.81
C THR A 119 29.82 1.02 -11.87
N VAL A 120 30.08 1.71 -12.99
CA VAL A 120 29.21 1.76 -14.19
C VAL A 120 29.54 0.58 -15.11
N GLY A 121 29.34 -0.65 -14.63
CA GLY A 121 29.55 -1.87 -15.42
C GLY A 121 28.28 -2.30 -16.16
N VAL A 122 28.40 -2.71 -17.43
CA VAL A 122 27.31 -3.36 -18.16
C VAL A 122 27.35 -4.87 -17.86
N SER A 123 26.31 -5.40 -17.22
CA SER A 123 26.16 -6.86 -17.10
C SER A 123 25.75 -7.42 -18.47
N ARG A 124 26.65 -8.14 -19.12
CA ARG A 124 26.37 -8.90 -20.35
C ARG A 124 26.16 -10.36 -19.96
N LYS A 125 25.09 -10.97 -20.50
CA LYS A 125 24.91 -12.41 -20.40
C LYS A 125 26.00 -13.06 -21.28
N LYS A 126 26.79 -13.96 -20.68
CA LYS A 126 27.77 -14.77 -21.39
C LYS A 126 27.07 -15.84 -22.21
#